data_AF-A0A961DFB1-F1
#
_entry.id   AF-A0A961DFB1-F1
#
_cell.length_a   1.000
_cell.length_b   1.000
_cell.length_c   1.000
_cell.angle_alpha   90.00
_cell.angle_beta   90.00
_cell.angle_gamma   90.00
#
_symmetry.space_group_name_H-M   'P 1'
#
loop_
_entity.id
_entity.type
_entity.pdbx_description
1 polymer ?
#
loop_
_entity_poly.entity_id
_entity_poly.type
_entity_poly.pdbx_seq_one_letter_code
_entity_poly.pdbx_strand_id
1 'polypeptide(L)'
;MANMPPRPAGATDPAIKVYEHANLGGWQLAFIGEQVNNIGSDANDKISSVQVLSGKWELFADAEFKGTKLTLGKGTVPDLAPLGLNDKVSSLRPVAW
;
A
#
# COMPACT_ATOMS: atom_id res chain seq x y z
N MET A 1 13.51 9.72 8.62
CA MET A 1 12.14 9.80 8.08
C MET A 1 12.15 10.92 7.05
N ALA A 2 11.95 10.63 5.76
CA ALA A 2 11.96 11.69 4.75
C ALA A 2 10.62 12.45 4.83
N ASN A 3 10.67 13.71 5.27
CA ASN A 3 9.52 14.60 5.32
C ASN A 3 9.01 14.84 3.90
N MET A 4 7.79 14.37 3.61
CA MET A 4 7.10 14.66 2.35
C MET A 4 6.89 16.19 2.23
N PRO A 5 7.02 16.80 1.03
CA PRO A 5 6.77 18.22 0.87
C PRO A 5 5.37 18.60 1.37
N PRO A 6 5.18 19.84 1.85
CA PRO A 6 3.88 20.31 2.32
C PRO A 6 2.83 20.12 1.22
N ARG A 7 1.70 19.51 1.59
CA ARG A 7 0.65 19.15 0.65
C ARG A 7 0.05 20.39 -0.01
N PRO A 8 -0.25 20.37 -1.33
CA PRO A 8 -1.01 21.44 -1.98
C PRO A 8 -2.36 21.68 -1.29
N ALA A 9 -2.75 22.95 -1.15
CA ALA A 9 -4.04 23.32 -0.57
C ALA A 9 -5.19 22.70 -1.37
N GLY A 10 -6.03 21.90 -0.71
CA GLY A 10 -7.18 21.21 -1.32
C GLY A 10 -6.95 19.74 -1.71
N ALA A 11 -5.73 19.20 -1.59
CA ALA A 11 -5.51 17.77 -1.80
C ALA A 11 -5.89 16.96 -0.54
N THR A 12 -6.59 15.83 -0.74
CA THR A 12 -6.96 14.91 0.33
C THR A 12 -5.77 14.05 0.75
N ASP A 13 -5.77 13.56 1.99
CA ASP A 13 -4.79 12.57 2.44
C ASP A 13 -4.77 11.35 1.51
N PRO A 14 -3.60 10.79 1.17
CA PRO A 14 -3.53 9.58 0.40
C PRO A 14 -3.97 8.47 1.34
N ALA A 15 -4.88 7.63 0.88
CA ALA A 15 -5.47 6.59 1.70
C ALA A 15 -5.54 5.29 0.92
N ILE A 16 -5.16 4.21 1.58
CA ILE A 16 -5.15 2.86 1.02
C ILE A 16 -5.71 1.88 2.03
N LYS A 17 -6.40 0.86 1.52
CA LYS A 17 -6.78 -0.33 2.25
C LYS A 17 -6.12 -1.55 1.63
N VAL A 18 -5.61 -2.42 2.47
CA VAL A 18 -5.02 -3.72 2.08
C VAL A 18 -5.85 -4.84 2.70
N TYR A 19 -5.92 -5.97 2.02
CA TYR A 19 -6.80 -7.07 2.35
C TYR A 19 -6.05 -8.40 2.31
N GLU A 20 -6.38 -9.28 3.25
CA GLU A 20 -5.81 -10.61 3.40
C GLU A 20 -6.07 -11.51 2.19
N HIS A 21 -7.24 -11.41 1.57
CA HIS A 21 -7.62 -12.28 0.46
C HIS A 21 -7.86 -11.48 -0.82
N ALA A 22 -7.81 -12.17 -1.96
CA ALA A 22 -8.23 -11.62 -3.23
C ALA A 22 -9.69 -11.12 -3.17
N ASN A 23 -10.05 -10.24 -4.09
CA ASN A 23 -11.38 -9.64 -4.22
C ASN A 23 -11.86 -8.89 -2.97
N LEU A 24 -10.94 -8.26 -2.24
CA LEU A 24 -11.20 -7.46 -1.03
C LEU A 24 -11.80 -8.27 0.13
N GLY A 25 -11.42 -9.55 0.24
CA GLY A 25 -11.87 -10.45 1.29
C GLY A 25 -10.90 -10.55 2.49
N GLY A 26 -11.35 -11.26 3.54
CA GLY A 26 -10.58 -11.46 4.76
C GLY A 26 -10.49 -10.21 5.64
N TRP A 27 -9.50 -10.15 6.53
CA TRP A 27 -9.27 -8.93 7.32
C TRP A 27 -8.73 -7.78 6.44
N GLN A 28 -8.90 -6.55 6.92
CA GLN A 28 -8.40 -5.35 6.25
C GLN A 28 -7.70 -4.38 7.19
N LEU A 29 -6.65 -3.75 6.69
CA LEU A 29 -5.96 -2.62 7.32
C LEU A 29 -6.09 -1.38 6.45
N ALA A 30 -6.14 -0.21 7.08
CA ALA A 30 -6.22 1.08 6.40
C ALA A 30 -5.08 1.98 6.83
N PHE A 31 -4.43 2.64 5.87
CA PHE A 31 -3.32 3.56 6.09
C PHE A 31 -3.65 4.92 5.47
N ILE A 32 -3.33 6.00 6.18
CA ILE A 32 -3.65 7.37 5.76
C ILE A 32 -2.38 8.23 5.91
N GLY A 33 -1.81 8.67 4.79
CA GLY A 33 -0.69 9.62 4.77
C GLY A 33 0.66 9.11 5.30
N GLU A 34 0.70 7.96 5.97
CA GLU A 34 1.89 7.44 6.64
C GLU A 34 2.73 6.51 5.76
N GLN A 35 4.04 6.50 6.03
CA GLN A 35 4.97 5.53 5.45
C GLN A 35 5.13 4.38 6.44
N VAL A 36 4.89 3.16 5.97
CA VAL A 36 4.99 1.94 6.77
C VAL A 36 6.19 1.14 6.29
N ASN A 37 7.30 1.24 7.02
CA ASN A 37 8.56 0.57 6.67
C ASN A 37 8.52 -0.95 6.95
N ASN A 38 7.61 -1.43 7.79
CA ASN A 38 7.31 -2.84 8.00
C ASN A 38 5.85 -2.96 8.44
N ILE A 39 5.05 -3.72 7.70
CA ILE A 39 3.61 -3.88 7.98
C ILE A 39 3.30 -4.78 9.20
N GLY A 40 4.33 -5.42 9.77
CA GLY A 40 4.23 -6.25 10.96
C GLY A 40 3.92 -7.72 10.66
N SER A 41 4.28 -8.61 11.58
CA SER A 41 4.23 -10.07 11.41
C SER A 41 2.84 -10.62 11.10
N ASP A 42 1.78 -9.97 11.58
CA ASP A 42 0.42 -10.47 11.44
C ASP A 42 -0.15 -10.24 10.03
N ALA A 43 0.35 -9.21 9.33
CA ALA A 43 -0.07 -8.80 8.00
C ALA A 43 0.98 -9.07 6.90
N ASN A 44 2.25 -9.22 7.29
CA ASN A 44 3.33 -9.54 6.37
C ASN A 44 3.04 -10.85 5.63
N ASP A 45 3.33 -10.87 4.34
CA ASP A 45 3.15 -12.03 3.46
C ASP A 45 1.72 -12.59 3.42
N LYS A 46 0.72 -11.74 3.65
CA LYS A 46 -0.71 -12.14 3.56
C LYS A 46 -1.56 -11.20 2.71
N ILE A 47 -0.99 -10.13 2.16
CA ILE A 47 -1.77 -9.17 1.38
C ILE A 47 -1.99 -9.72 -0.02
N SER A 48 -3.26 -9.88 -0.39
CA SER A 48 -3.67 -10.43 -1.68
C SER A 48 -4.43 -9.42 -2.55
N SER A 49 -5.06 -8.40 -1.96
CA SER A 49 -5.76 -7.34 -2.72
C SER A 49 -5.74 -5.99 -2.04
N VAL A 50 -6.00 -4.93 -2.81
CA VAL A 50 -5.76 -3.54 -2.41
C VAL A 50 -6.83 -2.62 -2.97
N GLN A 51 -7.23 -1.61 -2.19
CA GLN A 51 -8.05 -0.50 -2.65
C GLN A 51 -7.37 0.83 -2.31
N VAL A 52 -6.94 1.58 -3.32
CA VAL A 52 -6.45 2.94 -3.16
C VAL A 52 -7.62 3.91 -3.23
N LEU A 53 -7.94 4.52 -2.10
CA LEU A 53 -9.07 5.45 -1.94
C LEU A 53 -8.71 6.84 -2.48
N SER A 54 -7.46 7.26 -2.30
CA SER A 54 -6.93 8.57 -2.70
C SER A 54 -5.40 8.56 -2.82
N GLY A 55 -4.88 9.47 -3.64
CA GLY A 55 -3.45 9.61 -3.89
C GLY A 55 -2.86 8.48 -4.75
N LYS A 56 -1.54 8.34 -4.67
CA LYS A 56 -0.77 7.24 -5.24
C LYS A 56 0.04 6.57 -4.15
N TRP A 57 0.22 5.26 -4.26
CA TRP A 57 0.93 4.44 -3.28
C TRP A 57 1.96 3.56 -3.96
N GLU A 58 3.07 3.33 -3.29
CA GLU A 58 4.05 2.31 -3.63
C GLU A 58 3.98 1.18 -2.60
N LEU A 59 3.88 -0.05 -3.09
CA LEU A 59 3.97 -1.29 -2.32
C LEU A 59 5.26 -2.00 -2.66
N PHE A 60 5.88 -2.63 -1.67
CA PHE A 60 7.20 -3.24 -1.76
C PHE A 60 7.19 -4.66 -1.19
N ALA A 61 7.89 -5.55 -1.87
CA ALA A 61 8.02 -6.95 -1.47
C ALA A 61 8.88 -7.16 -0.21
N ASP A 62 9.75 -6.19 0.12
CA ASP A 62 10.60 -6.27 1.29
C ASP A 62 10.33 -5.08 2.23
N ALA A 63 10.75 -5.22 3.48
CA ALA A 63 10.75 -4.12 4.44
C ALA A 63 11.66 -2.96 3.97
N GLU A 64 11.46 -1.78 4.57
CA GLU A 64 12.23 -0.57 4.30
C GLU A 64 12.18 -0.09 2.85
N PHE A 65 11.08 -0.36 2.15
CA PHE A 65 10.82 0.07 0.77
C PHE A 65 11.80 -0.52 -0.26
N LYS A 66 12.10 -1.81 -0.12
CA LYS A 66 13.04 -2.55 -0.97
C LYS A 66 12.35 -3.66 -1.78
N GLY A 67 13.12 -4.28 -2.67
CA GLY A 67 12.66 -5.40 -3.49
C GLY A 67 11.72 -4.99 -4.62
N THR A 68 10.88 -5.92 -5.04
CA THR A 68 9.87 -5.70 -6.09
C THR A 68 8.92 -4.59 -5.68
N LYS A 69 8.71 -3.64 -6.59
CA LYS A 69 7.89 -2.44 -6.35
C LYS A 69 6.69 -2.39 -7.29
N LEU A 70 5.54 -2.04 -6.75
CA LEU A 70 4.33 -1.74 -7.50
C LEU A 70 3.80 -0.36 -7.14
N THR A 71 3.55 0.49 -8.14
CA THR A 71 2.94 1.80 -7.94
C THR A 71 1.47 1.76 -8.35
N LEU A 72 0.59 2.14 -7.44
CA LEU A 72 -0.86 2.14 -7.62
C LEU A 72 -1.42 3.55 -7.53
N GLY A 73 -2.31 3.89 -8.46
CA GLY A 73 -3.18 5.06 -8.35
C GLY A 73 -4.52 4.70 -7.72
N LYS A 74 -5.40 5.70 -7.57
CA LYS A 74 -6.78 5.52 -7.12
C LYS A 74 -7.48 4.41 -7.91
N GLY A 75 -8.10 3.47 -7.20
CA GLY A 75 -8.79 2.33 -7.78
C GLY A 75 -8.65 1.07 -6.94
N THR A 76 -9.16 -0.02 -7.48
CA THR A 76 -9.14 -1.34 -6.85
C THR A 76 -8.24 -2.27 -7.63
N VAL A 77 -7.35 -2.98 -6.92
CA VAL A 77 -6.59 -4.12 -7.43
C VAL A 77 -7.13 -5.37 -6.74
N PRO A 78 -8.00 -6.16 -7.40
CA PRO A 78 -8.65 -7.30 -6.77
C PRO A 78 -7.72 -8.49 -6.56
N ASP A 79 -6.58 -8.54 -7.24
CA ASP A 79 -5.62 -9.64 -7.13
C ASP A 79 -4.19 -9.13 -7.41
N LEU A 80 -3.28 -9.33 -6.46
CA LEU A 80 -1.86 -8.98 -6.59
C LEU A 80 -1.02 -10.09 -7.24
N ALA A 81 -1.56 -11.29 -7.45
CA ALA A 81 -0.80 -12.43 -7.96
C ALA A 81 -0.25 -12.18 -9.38
N PRO A 82 -1.05 -11.65 -10.35
CA PRO A 82 -0.54 -11.31 -11.67
C PRO A 82 0.52 -10.19 -11.66
N LEU A 83 0.58 -9.42 -10.58
CA LEU A 83 1.50 -8.30 -10.37
C LEU A 83 2.74 -8.72 -9.56
N GLY A 84 2.83 -10.00 -9.16
CA GLY A 84 3.98 -10.56 -8.47
C GLY A 84 4.14 -10.16 -7.00
N LEU A 85 3.10 -9.57 -6.39
CA LEU A 85 3.13 -9.09 -4.99
C LEU A 85 2.15 -9.79 -4.04
N ASN A 86 1.39 -10.78 -4.52
CA ASN A 86 0.53 -11.58 -3.65
C ASN A 86 1.36 -12.24 -2.55
N ASP A 87 0.92 -12.08 -1.30
CA ASP A 87 1.56 -12.65 -0.12
C ASP A 87 3.04 -12.28 0.00
N LYS A 88 3.40 -11.06 -0.43
CA LYS A 88 4.78 -10.55 -0.35
C LYS A 88 4.88 -9.12 0.15
N VAL A 89 3.78 -8.38 0.30
CA VAL A 89 3.87 -6.96 0.65
C VAL A 89 4.36 -6.81 2.09
N SER A 90 5.54 -6.22 2.26
CA SER A 90 6.16 -5.99 3.57
C SER A 90 6.27 -4.51 3.95
N SER A 91 6.27 -3.59 2.97
CA SER A 91 6.26 -2.15 3.24
C SER A 91 5.48 -1.36 2.19
N LEU A 92 4.98 -0.19 2.60
CA LEU A 92 4.17 0.68 1.74
C LEU A 92 4.36 2.15 2.09
N ARG A 93 4.23 3.02 1.09
CA ARG A 93 4.28 4.48 1.30
C ARG A 93 3.44 5.23 0.29
N PRO A 94 2.89 6.40 0.64
CA PRO A 94 2.35 7.31 -0.35
C PRO A 94 3.47 7.83 -1.25
N VAL A 95 3.17 8.00 -2.53
CA VAL A 95 4.02 8.76 -3.45
C VAL A 95 3.80 10.24 -3.19
N ALA A 96 4.89 11.02 -3.13
CA ALA A 96 4.78 12.47 -3.00
C ALA A 96 3.96 13.04 -4.17
N TRP A 97 3.17 14.07 -3.87
CA TRP A 97 2.29 14.79 -4.79
C TRP A 97 3.06 15.49 -5.89
#